data_AF-A0A1I9G8M9-F1
#
_entry.id   AF-A0A1I9G8M9-F1
#
_cell.length_a   1.000
_cell.length_b   1.000
_cell.length_c   1.000
_cell.angle_alpha   90.00
_cell.angle_beta   90.00
_cell.angle_gamma   90.00
#
_symmetry.space_group_name_H-M   'P 1'
#
loop_
_entity.id
_entity.type
_entity.pdbx_description
1 polymer ?
#
loop_
_entity_poly.entity_id
_entity_poly.type
_entity_poly.pdbx_seq_one_letter_code
_entity_poly.pdbx_strand_id
1 'polypeptide(L)'
;LDGCIVLKKHEMVLREAWKQFHEKKQTAAEKRRKERALRNWRRLVKGMLTMKKVRAKFLVADHRSMQVDEKLETRESETPATDDTALSWPRTIFNLPHSSGAVDH
;
A
#
# COMPACT_ATOMS: atom_id res chain seq x y z
N LEU A 1 17.52 -15.65 -19.53
CA LEU A 1 17.66 -17.09 -19.86
C LEU A 1 16.25 -17.60 -20.11
N ASP A 2 15.96 -17.99 -21.34
CA ASP A 2 14.58 -18.23 -21.82
C ASP A 2 14.15 -19.71 -21.79
N GLY A 3 15.03 -20.62 -21.37
CA GLY A 3 14.71 -22.05 -21.30
C GLY A 3 15.86 -22.93 -20.81
N CYS A 4 15.66 -24.25 -20.88
CA CYS A 4 16.66 -25.27 -20.56
C CYS A 4 16.64 -26.39 -21.60
N ILE A 5 17.81 -26.99 -21.88
CA ILE A 5 17.95 -28.14 -22.78
C ILE A 5 17.85 -29.42 -21.95
N VAL A 6 17.02 -30.37 -22.38
CA VAL A 6 16.70 -31.58 -21.63
C VAL A 6 16.86 -32.80 -22.54
N LEU A 7 17.43 -33.88 -22.00
CA LEU A 7 17.42 -35.19 -22.65
C LEU A 7 15.99 -35.69 -22.81
N LYS A 8 15.66 -36.26 -23.98
CA LYS A 8 14.30 -36.72 -24.33
C LYS A 8 13.68 -37.65 -23.27
N LYS A 9 14.49 -38.52 -22.65
CA LYS A 9 14.06 -39.42 -21.57
C LYS A 9 13.54 -38.71 -20.31
N HIS A 10 13.93 -37.46 -20.07
CA HIS A 10 13.57 -36.69 -18.88
C HIS A 10 12.58 -35.56 -19.15
N GLU A 11 12.21 -35.33 -20.41
CA GLU A 11 11.30 -34.26 -20.80
C GLU A 11 9.96 -34.35 -20.04
N MET A 12 9.35 -35.55 -20.04
CA MET A 12 8.07 -35.79 -19.37
C MET A 12 8.15 -35.50 -17.88
N VAL A 13 9.19 -36.01 -17.21
CA VAL A 13 9.42 -35.82 -15.77
C VAL A 13 9.58 -34.34 -15.45
N LEU A 14 10.34 -33.60 -16.26
CA LEU A 14 10.54 -32.17 -16.05
C LEU A 14 9.24 -31.39 -16.26
N ARG A 15 8.46 -31.70 -17.30
CA ARG A 15 7.17 -31.04 -17.57
C ARG A 15 6.18 -31.26 -16.43
N GLU A 16 6.08 -32.49 -15.93
CA GLU A 16 5.24 -32.84 -14.78
C GLU A 16 5.66 -32.05 -13.53
N ALA A 17 6.96 -32.08 -13.20
CA ALA A 17 7.50 -31.36 -12.05
C ALA A 17 7.29 -29.84 -12.17
N TRP A 18 7.46 -29.29 -13.38
CA TRP A 18 7.25 -27.87 -13.66
C TRP A 18 5.79 -27.47 -13.48
N LYS A 19 4.86 -28.28 -13.99
CA LYS A 19 3.42 -28.07 -13.82
C LYS A 19 3.05 -28.05 -12.33
N GLN A 20 3.46 -29.07 -11.58
CA GLN A 20 3.20 -29.14 -10.14
C GLN A 20 3.82 -27.97 -9.37
N PHE A 21 5.03 -27.56 -9.74
CA PHE A 21 5.69 -26.41 -9.13
C PHE A 21 4.91 -25.11 -9.37
N HIS A 22 4.43 -24.89 -10.60
CA HIS A 22 3.62 -23.72 -10.92
C HIS A 22 2.27 -23.71 -10.22
N GLU A 23 1.57 -24.83 -10.16
CA GLU A 23 0.30 -24.95 -9.41
C GLU A 23 0.50 -24.66 -7.91
N LYS A 24 1.54 -25.24 -7.30
CA LYS A 24 1.91 -24.95 -5.90
C LYS A 24 2.28 -23.48 -5.69
N LYS A 25 3.00 -22.87 -6.64
CA LYS A 25 3.38 -21.45 -6.57
C LYS A 25 2.15 -20.55 -6.66
N GLN A 26 1.21 -20.83 -7.55
CA GLN A 26 -0.02 -20.06 -7.70
C GLN A 26 -0.91 -20.14 -6.46
N THR A 27 -1.17 -21.36 -5.96
CA THR A 27 -1.96 -21.57 -4.74
C THR A 27 -1.33 -20.91 -3.51
N ALA A 28 -0.01 -21.03 -3.34
CA ALA A 28 0.71 -20.34 -2.27
C ALA A 28 0.64 -18.81 -2.40
N ALA A 29 0.73 -18.27 -3.62
CA ALA A 29 0.62 -16.83 -3.86
C ALA A 29 -0.78 -16.30 -3.54
N GLU A 30 -1.83 -17.05 -3.89
CA GLU A 30 -3.21 -16.69 -3.55
C GLU A 30 -3.45 -16.73 -2.04
N LYS A 31 -3.00 -17.79 -1.35
CA LYS A 31 -3.08 -17.89 0.11
C LYS A 31 -2.36 -16.72 0.78
N ARG A 32 -1.13 -16.39 0.33
CA ARG A 32 -0.37 -15.23 0.83
C ARG A 32 -1.10 -13.92 0.61
N ARG A 33 -1.79 -13.71 -0.53
CA ARG A 33 -2.58 -12.51 -0.77
C ARG A 33 -3.74 -12.38 0.21
N LYS A 34 -4.53 -13.45 0.38
CA LYS A 34 -5.67 -13.49 1.33
C LYS A 34 -5.21 -13.25 2.77
N GLU A 35 -4.12 -13.91 3.19
CA GLU A 35 -3.56 -13.70 4.53
C GLU A 35 -3.04 -12.28 4.74
N ARG A 36 -2.40 -11.66 3.73
CA ARG A 36 -1.94 -10.27 3.84
C ARG A 36 -3.09 -9.31 4.01
N ALA A 37 -4.17 -9.48 3.24
CA ALA A 37 -5.38 -8.66 3.38
C ALA A 37 -5.95 -8.77 4.80
N LEU A 38 -6.10 -9.99 5.33
CA LEU A 38 -6.57 -10.21 6.69
C LEU A 38 -5.64 -9.63 7.77
N ARG A 39 -4.33 -9.76 7.62
CA ARG A 39 -3.36 -9.17 8.57
C ARG A 39 -3.40 -7.65 8.54
N ASN A 40 -3.53 -7.05 7.35
CA ASN A 40 -3.66 -5.61 7.20
C ASN A 40 -4.94 -5.12 7.87
N TRP A 41 -6.08 -5.75 7.57
CA TRP A 41 -7.36 -5.45 8.21
C TRP A 41 -7.28 -5.48 9.74
N ARG A 42 -6.70 -6.54 10.32
CA ARG A 42 -6.52 -6.64 11.78
C ARG A 42 -5.65 -5.50 12.34
N ARG A 43 -4.60 -5.09 11.61
CA ARG A 43 -3.75 -3.96 12.01
C ARG A 43 -4.51 -2.64 11.99
N LEU A 44 -5.34 -2.41 10.96
CA LEU A 44 -6.18 -1.21 10.87
C LEU A 44 -7.16 -1.13 12.04
N VAL A 45 -7.91 -2.20 12.30
CA VAL A 45 -8.87 -2.24 13.42
C VAL A 45 -8.17 -2.04 14.76
N LYS A 46 -7.03 -2.70 14.99
CA LYS A 46 -6.24 -2.52 16.21
C LYS A 46 -5.72 -1.09 16.35
N GLY A 47 -5.26 -0.48 15.26
CA GLY A 47 -4.83 0.91 15.19
C GLY A 47 -5.96 1.86 15.57
N MET A 48 -7.14 1.69 14.96
CA MET A 48 -8.33 2.49 15.27
C MET A 48 -8.72 2.40 16.75
N LEU A 49 -8.78 1.19 17.33
CA LEU A 49 -9.10 1.01 18.75
C LEU A 49 -8.05 1.67 19.67
N THR A 50 -6.78 1.56 19.30
CA THR A 50 -5.68 2.20 20.04
C THR A 50 -5.80 3.72 19.97
N MET A 51 -6.10 4.27 18.79
CA MET A 51 -6.31 5.71 18.60
C MET A 51 -7.50 6.21 19.42
N LYS A 52 -8.64 5.50 19.40
CA LYS A 52 -9.80 5.82 20.25
C LYS A 52 -9.42 5.83 21.73
N LYS A 53 -8.63 4.84 22.18
CA LYS A 53 -8.14 4.77 23.58
C LYS A 53 -7.20 5.91 23.95
N VAL A 54 -6.25 6.26 23.08
CA VAL A 54 -5.33 7.39 23.30
C VAL A 54 -6.11 8.70 23.33
N ARG A 55 -7.02 8.91 22.37
CA ARG A 55 -7.92 10.07 22.34
C ARG A 55 -8.73 10.19 23.64
N ALA A 56 -9.35 9.10 24.09
CA ALA A 56 -10.11 9.10 25.35
C ALA A 56 -9.26 9.41 26.60
N LYS A 57 -7.97 9.03 26.59
CA LYS A 57 -7.08 9.27 27.74
C LYS A 57 -6.47 10.67 27.77
N PHE A 58 -6.18 11.25 26.61
CA PHE A 58 -5.34 12.44 26.51
C PHE A 58 -6.00 13.62 25.80
N LEU A 59 -7.05 13.41 25.00
CA LEU A 59 -7.70 14.46 24.18
C LEU A 59 -9.12 14.80 24.63
N VAL A 60 -9.64 14.20 25.70
CA VAL A 60 -10.95 14.57 26.30
C VAL A 60 -10.95 16.00 26.85
N ALA A 61 -9.77 16.61 27.08
CA ALA A 61 -9.66 18.01 27.52
C ALA A 61 -9.68 19.03 26.36
N ASP A 62 -9.48 18.62 25.11
CA ASP A 62 -9.34 19.54 23.96
C ASP A 62 -10.31 19.15 22.83
N HIS A 63 -11.58 19.48 23.04
CA HIS A 63 -12.71 19.19 22.14
C HIS A 63 -12.60 19.82 20.75
N ARG A 64 -11.58 20.64 20.46
CA ARG A 64 -11.46 21.35 19.18
C ARG A 64 -10.93 20.50 18.02
N SER A 65 -10.23 19.39 18.24
CA SER A 65 -9.55 18.66 17.15
C SER A 65 -10.38 17.57 16.46
N MET A 66 -11.62 17.31 16.90
CA MET A 66 -12.39 16.12 16.49
C MET A 66 -13.34 16.32 15.29
N GLN A 67 -13.63 17.54 14.85
CA GLN A 67 -14.62 17.76 13.78
C GLN A 67 -14.16 17.36 12.37
N VAL A 68 -12.87 17.08 12.16
CA VAL A 68 -12.32 16.79 10.83
C VAL A 68 -12.56 15.33 10.42
N ASP A 69 -12.46 14.38 11.35
CA ASP A 69 -12.66 12.94 11.08
C ASP A 69 -14.16 12.60 10.91
N GLU A 70 -15.03 13.16 11.77
CA GLU A 70 -16.46 12.82 11.80
C GLU A 70 -17.25 13.43 10.62
N LYS A 71 -16.79 14.58 10.11
CA LYS A 71 -17.36 15.18 8.88
C LYS A 71 -16.99 14.44 7.61
N LEU A 72 -15.96 13.58 7.63
CA LEU A 72 -15.60 12.75 6.47
C LEU A 72 -16.63 11.63 6.29
N GLU A 73 -17.02 10.93 7.36
CA GLU A 73 -18.00 9.84 7.29
C GLU A 73 -19.43 10.32 6.94
N THR A 74 -19.79 11.56 7.29
CA THR A 74 -21.12 12.10 6.99
C THR A 74 -21.24 12.60 5.54
N ARG A 75 -20.12 12.87 4.86
CA ARG A 75 -20.11 13.48 3.52
C ARG A 75 -20.03 12.46 2.38
N GLU A 76 -19.69 11.20 2.66
CA GLU A 76 -19.64 10.13 1.64
C GLU A 76 -21.03 9.73 1.11
N SER A 77 -22.12 10.10 1.78
CA SER A 77 -23.49 9.83 1.31
C SER A 77 -24.03 10.86 0.31
N GLU A 78 -23.39 12.03 0.15
CA GLU A 78 -23.87 13.08 -0.75
C GLU A 78 -22.70 13.89 -1.34
N THR A 79 -22.19 13.54 -2.52
CA THR A 79 -21.75 14.51 -3.56
C THR A 79 -21.32 13.80 -4.86
N PRO A 80 -21.78 14.27 -6.04
CA PRO A 80 -21.28 13.79 -7.33
C PRO A 80 -19.87 14.33 -7.62
N ALA A 81 -19.11 13.54 -8.36
CA ALA A 81 -17.72 13.78 -8.74
C ALA A 81 -17.53 15.13 -9.45
N THR A 82 -16.90 16.09 -8.77
CA THR A 82 -16.26 17.26 -9.39
C THR A 82 -15.00 17.63 -8.63
N ASP A 83 -13.92 17.77 -9.39
CA ASP A 83 -12.57 18.26 -9.09
C ASP A 83 -11.57 17.34 -8.35
N ASP A 84 -10.95 16.48 -9.17
CA ASP A 84 -9.76 15.64 -8.95
C ASP A 84 -8.47 16.42 -8.56
N THR A 85 -8.55 17.74 -8.37
CA THR A 85 -7.38 18.58 -8.08
C THR A 85 -7.03 18.61 -6.58
N ALA A 86 -7.99 18.28 -5.70
CA ALA A 86 -7.80 18.35 -4.25
C ALA A 86 -7.01 17.16 -3.65
N LEU A 87 -6.72 16.12 -4.44
CA LEU A 87 -5.99 14.92 -4.00
C LEU A 87 -4.54 14.84 -4.53
N SER A 88 -4.04 15.88 -5.21
CA SER A 88 -2.65 15.87 -5.67
C SER A 88 -1.69 15.95 -4.48
N TRP A 89 -0.78 14.98 -4.39
CA TRP A 89 0.34 14.98 -3.44
C TRP A 89 1.04 16.35 -3.42
N PRO A 90 1.52 16.81 -2.24
CA PRO A 90 2.21 18.09 -2.16
C PRO A 90 3.36 18.12 -3.17
N ARG A 91 3.34 19.11 -4.07
CA ARG A 91 4.41 19.28 -5.06
C ARG A 91 5.72 19.50 -4.31
N THR A 92 6.60 18.51 -4.33
CA THR A 92 7.95 18.64 -3.81
C THR A 92 8.73 19.61 -4.69
N ILE A 93 8.81 20.87 -4.26
CA ILE A 93 9.68 21.87 -4.90
C ILE A 93 11.08 21.63 -4.34
N PHE A 94 11.90 20.88 -5.08
CA PHE A 94 13.31 20.71 -4.75
C PHE A 94 14.08 21.91 -5.31
N ASN A 95 14.34 22.91 -4.47
CA ASN A 95 15.27 23.98 -4.82
C ASN A 95 16.69 23.43 -4.64
N LEU A 96 17.31 23.01 -5.73
CA LEU A 96 18.74 22.74 -5.76
C LEU A 96 19.48 24.08 -5.68
N PRO A 97 20.45 24.25 -4.77
CA PRO A 97 21.28 25.45 -4.75
C PRO A 97 22.03 25.54 -6.08
N HIS A 98 21.88 26.67 -6.78
CA HIS A 98 22.72 26.98 -7.93
C HIS A 98 24.17 26.93 -7.46
N SER A 99 24.98 26.09 -8.10
CA SER A 99 26.43 26.20 -7.97
C SER A 99 26.82 27.56 -8.56
N SER A 100 27.04 28.56 -7.71
CA SER A 100 27.73 29.78 -8.13
C SER A 100 29.20 29.45 -8.32
N GLY A 101 29.50 28.78 -9.42
CA GLY A 101 30.84 28.72 -10.00
C GLY A 101 30.98 29.88 -10.97
N ALA A 102 30.98 31.12 -10.47
CA ALA A 102 31.52 32.25 -11.20
C ALA A 102 33.02 32.27 -10.91
N VAL A 103 33.79 31.78 -11.88
CA VAL A 103 35.23 31.99 -11.96
C VAL A 103 35.43 33.44 -12.37
N ASP A 104 35.91 34.27 -11.45
CA ASP A 104 36.41 35.60 -11.79
C ASP A 104 37.89 35.51 -12.22
N HIS A 105 38.18 36.35 -13.21
CA HIS A 105 39.40 36.50 -14.01
C HIS A 105 40.71 36.68 -13.23
#